data_AF-A0A6A1WPI9-F1
#
_entry.id   AF-A0A6A1WPI9-F1
#
_cell.length_a   1.000
_cell.length_b   1.000
_cell.length_c   1.000
_cell.angle_alpha   90.00
_cell.angle_beta   90.00
_cell.angle_gamma   90.00
#
_symmetry.space_group_name_H-M   'P 1'
#
loop_
_entity.id
_entity.type
_entity.pdbx_description
1 polymer ?
#
loop_
_entity_poly.entity_id
_entity_poly.type
_entity_poly.pdbx_seq_one_letter_code
_entity_poly.pdbx_strand_id
1 'polypeptide(L)' 'MAGKGAKSVSKAIGDYQDPWQEKLPKYKDEISKGACGYWELGAWKPLRISSRRRARLRKEVLLAGED' A
#
# COMPACT_ATOMS: atom_id res chain seq x y z
N MET A 1 27.25 26.90 -11.15
CA MET A 1 25.83 26.72 -10.80
C MET A 1 25.63 25.31 -10.26
N ALA A 2 25.85 25.09 -8.95
CA ALA A 2 25.71 23.78 -8.32
C ALA A 2 24.75 23.90 -7.13
N GLY A 3 23.81 22.96 -7.00
CA GLY A 3 23.06 22.77 -5.75
C GLY A 3 21.56 23.06 -5.80
N LYS A 4 20.81 22.49 -6.75
CA LYS A 4 19.35 22.35 -6.62
C LYS A 4 18.87 20.99 -7.16
N GLY A 5 19.42 19.90 -6.63
CA GLY A 5 18.99 18.53 -6.99
C GLY A 5 18.60 17.64 -5.80
N ALA A 6 19.11 17.92 -4.60
CA ALA A 6 18.98 16.98 -3.48
C ALA A 6 17.67 17.11 -2.67
N LYS A 7 16.92 18.21 -2.80
CA LYS A 7 15.74 18.46 -1.93
C LYS A 7 14.45 17.76 -2.40
N SER A 8 14.37 17.24 -3.62
CA SER A 8 13.17 16.53 -4.10
C SER A 8 13.15 15.04 -3.74
N VAL A 9 14.33 14.41 -3.61
CA VAL A 9 14.45 12.98 -3.27
C VAL A 9 14.03 12.73 -1.82
N SER A 10 14.38 13.61 -0.89
CA SER A 10 14.02 13.45 0.53
C SER A 10 12.52 13.58 0.80
N LYS A 11 11.81 14.43 0.04
CA LYS A 11 10.34 14.53 0.15
C LYS A 11 9.65 13.34 -0.50
N ALA A 12 10.19 12.84 -1.61
CA ALA A 12 9.71 11.61 -2.24
C ALA A 12 9.92 10.36 -1.37
N ILE A 13 10.94 10.33 -0.48
CA ILE A 13 11.17 9.24 0.49
C ILE A 13 10.25 9.40 1.71
N GLY A 14 10.01 10.62 2.19
CA GLY A 14 9.11 10.90 3.31
C GLY A 14 7.64 10.60 3.00
N ASP A 15 7.15 10.96 1.81
CA ASP A 15 5.82 10.57 1.32
C ASP A 15 5.77 9.07 0.90
N TYR A 16 6.93 8.41 0.75
CA TYR A 16 7.02 6.95 0.55
C TYR A 16 6.94 6.17 1.87
N GLN A 17 7.37 6.77 2.98
CA GLN A 17 7.15 6.27 4.33
C GLN A 17 5.77 6.68 4.84
N ASP A 18 4.73 6.43 4.06
CA ASP A 18 3.42 6.32 4.66
C ASP A 18 3.44 5.07 5.58
N PRO A 19 3.32 5.22 6.90
CA PRO A 19 3.46 4.09 7.82
C PRO A 19 2.39 3.06 7.49
N TRP A 20 2.82 1.84 7.13
CA TRP A 20 1.91 0.73 6.86
C TRP A 20 0.93 0.49 8.02
N GLN A 21 1.33 0.85 9.24
CA GLN A 21 0.54 0.81 10.47
C GLN A 21 -0.79 1.59 10.37
N GLU A 22 -0.83 2.71 9.65
CA GLU A 22 -2.07 3.47 9.45
C GLU A 22 -2.94 2.90 8.32
N LYS A 23 -2.29 2.33 7.30
CA LYS A 23 -2.96 1.78 6.11
C LYS A 23 -3.51 0.39 6.33
N LEU A 24 -2.84 -0.42 7.13
CA LEU A 24 -3.23 -1.80 7.40
C LEU A 24 -4.61 -1.91 8.04
N PRO A 25 -4.97 -1.18 9.12
CA PRO A 25 -6.32 -1.21 9.65
C PRO A 25 -7.34 -0.63 8.66
N LYS A 26 -6.97 0.40 7.90
CA LYS A 26 -7.84 1.02 6.90
C LYS A 26 -8.24 0.08 5.75
N TYR A 27 -7.34 -0.81 5.35
CA TYR A 27 -7.53 -1.72 4.23
C TYR A 27 -7.62 -3.19 4.65
N LYS A 28 -7.69 -3.51 5.94
CA LYS A 28 -7.68 -4.88 6.46
C LYS A 28 -8.77 -5.73 5.79
N ASP A 29 -9.99 -5.22 5.75
CA ASP A 29 -11.13 -5.91 5.13
C ASP A 29 -10.95 -6.13 3.63
N GLU A 30 -10.24 -5.24 2.94
CA GLU A 30 -9.90 -5.42 1.53
C GLU A 30 -8.75 -6.38 1.30
N ILE A 31 -7.75 -6.38 2.17
CA ILE A 31 -6.60 -7.28 2.08
C ILE A 31 -7.03 -8.73 2.31
N SER A 32 -8.05 -8.93 3.15
CA SER A 32 -8.73 -10.21 3.37
C SER A 32 -9.55 -10.68 2.16
N LYS A 33 -9.89 -9.78 1.22
CA LYS A 33 -10.56 -10.15 -0.04
C LYS A 33 -9.56 -10.74 -1.04
N GLY A 34 -10.09 -11.44 -2.05
CA GLY A 34 -9.33 -12.08 -3.12
C GLY A 34 -8.37 -11.14 -3.84
N ALA A 35 -7.36 -11.68 -4.54
CA ALA A 35 -6.25 -10.90 -5.11
C ALA A 35 -6.65 -9.90 -6.21
N CYS A 36 -7.70 -10.20 -6.97
CA CYS A 36 -8.16 -9.41 -8.12
C CYS A 36 -9.55 -8.79 -7.94
N GLY A 37 -10.22 -9.06 -6.83
CA GLY A 37 -11.63 -8.76 -6.62
C GLY A 37 -12.28 -9.79 -5.73
N TYR A 38 -13.60 -9.66 -5.59
CA TYR A 38 -14.41 -10.56 -4.78
C TYR A 38 -15.81 -10.65 -5.36
N TRP A 39 -16.45 -11.81 -5.16
CA TRP A 39 -17.86 -11.98 -5.46
C TRP A 39 -18.68 -11.45 -4.29
N GLU A 40 -19.61 -10.55 -4.58
CA GLU A 40 -20.58 -10.07 -3.60
C GLU A 40 -21.94 -9.91 -4.30
N LEU A 41 -22.97 -10.58 -3.76
CA LEU A 41 -24.35 -10.52 -4.26
C LEU A 41 -24.48 -10.81 -5.77
N GLY A 42 -23.78 -11.85 -6.26
CA GLY A 42 -23.87 -12.27 -7.66
C GLY A 42 -23.13 -11.38 -8.66
N ALA A 43 -22.38 -10.38 -8.20
CA ALA A 43 -21.54 -9.54 -9.04
C ALA A 43 -20.06 -9.62 -8.64
N TRP A 44 -19.19 -9.56 -9.65
CA TRP A 44 -17.75 -9.42 -9.43
C TRP A 44 -17.43 -7.96 -9.10
N LYS A 45 -16.90 -7.70 -7.91
CA LYS A 45 -16.49 -6.37 -7.48
C LYS A 45 -14.97 -6.21 -7.53
N PRO A 46 -14.46 -5.12 -8.15
CA PRO A 46 -13.05 -4.80 -8.06
C PRO A 46 -12.69 -4.35 -6.65
N LEU A 47 -11.41 -4.46 -6.31
CA LEU A 47 -10.87 -3.90 -5.08
C LEU A 47 -10.75 -2.37 -5.22
N ARG A 48 -10.95 -1.63 -4.13
CA ARG A 48 -10.61 -0.20 -4.01
C ARG A 48 -9.11 0.04 -4.01
N ILE A 49 -8.29 -0.93 -3.58
CA ILE A 49 -6.82 -0.85 -3.68
C ILE A 49 -6.25 -1.74 -4.78
N SER A 50 -5.31 -1.18 -5.55
CA SER A 50 -4.61 -1.94 -6.60
C SER A 50 -3.74 -3.05 -6.02
N SER A 51 -3.56 -4.12 -6.78
CA SER A 51 -2.71 -5.26 -6.41
C SER A 51 -1.27 -4.83 -6.09
N ARG A 52 -0.75 -3.81 -6.78
CA ARG A 52 0.57 -3.23 -6.50
C ARG A 52 0.66 -2.61 -5.11
N ARG A 53 -0.38 -1.87 -4.69
CA ARG A 53 -0.42 -1.22 -3.37
C ARG A 53 -0.52 -2.26 -2.25
N ARG A 54 -1.29 -3.33 -2.46
CA ARG A 54 -1.35 -4.48 -1.55
C ARG A 54 -0.01 -5.18 -1.38
N ALA A 55 0.68 -5.47 -2.49
CA ALA A 55 1.98 -6.13 -2.45
C ALA A 55 3.01 -5.29 -1.69
N ARG A 56 2.97 -3.96 -1.86
CA ARG A 56 3.83 -3.04 -1.09
C ARG A 56 3.51 -3.07 0.41
N LEU A 57 2.23 -3.00 0.78
CA LEU A 57 1.82 -3.07 2.19
C LEU A 57 2.26 -4.39 2.83
N ARG A 58 2.03 -5.53 2.17
CA ARG A 58 2.50 -6.83 2.66
C ARG A 58 4.02 -6.89 2.79
N LYS A 59 4.76 -6.32 1.82
CA LYS A 59 6.22 -6.23 1.91
C LYS A 59 6.66 -5.45 3.15
N GLU A 60 6.04 -4.30 3.44
CA GLU A 60 6.38 -3.46 4.59
C GLU A 60 6.07 -4.16 5.93
N VAL A 61 4.95 -4.89 6.01
CA VAL A 61 4.55 -5.71 7.17
C VAL A 61 5.54 -6.83 7.41
N LEU A 62 5.87 -7.61 6.37
CA LEU A 62 6.83 -8.71 6.46
C LEU A 62 8.24 -8.23 6.83
N LEU A 63 8.65 -7.06 6.32
CA LEU A 63 9.94 -6.45 6.71
C LEU A 63 9.98 -6.01 8.17
N ALA A 64 8.82 -5.73 8.78
CA ALA A 64 8.69 -5.44 10.20
C ALA A 64 8.63 -6.70 11.08
N GLY A 65 8.57 -7.90 10.48
CA GLY A 65 8.44 -9.17 11.21
C GLY A 65 7.03 -9.50 11.69
N GLU A 66 6.02 -8.81 11.15
CA GLU A 66 4.60 -9.01 11.44
C GLU A 66 3.93 -9.84 10.33
N ASP A 67 2.77 -10.45 10.62
CA ASP A 67 1.96 -11.27 9.69
C ASP A 67 0.57 -10.65 9.41
#